data_AF-A0A4Y9IKY6-F1
#
_entry.id   AF-A0A4Y9IKY6-F1
#
_cell.length_a   1.000
_cell.length_b   1.000
_cell.length_c   1.000
_cell.angle_alpha   90.00
_cell.angle_beta   90.00
_cell.angle_gamma   90.00
#
_symmetry.space_group_name_H-M   'P 1'
#
loop_
_entity.id
_entity.type
_entity.pdbx_description
1 polymer ?
#
loop_
_entity_poly.entity_id
_entity_poly.type
_entity_poly.pdbx_seq_one_letter_code
_entity_poly.pdbx_strand_id
1 'polypeptide(L)'
;MNDTQSEIIRLANELIRSVGYNAFSYADISKQLNIKNAAIHYYFPAKSDLGIAVIKESHVLFLEKTEAWSKLNYKQQYKKYITMHDSFVKTHWTCIVGSLAPSFDTLPENMQKELQKLVNTILDWLTELLTQGKETEVFDFKETPRTRANMTHSTLLSSLQMNKVLRNDIYKSIQEGLLNI
;
A
#
# COMPACT_ATOMS: atom_id res chain seq x y z
N MET A 1 -6.92 20.37 12.58
CA MET A 1 -7.96 19.58 13.27
C MET A 1 -8.44 18.56 12.26
N ASN A 2 -8.17 17.27 12.47
CA ASN A 2 -8.77 16.23 11.64
C ASN A 2 -10.25 16.11 12.04
N ASP A 3 -11.14 16.10 11.05
CA ASP A 3 -12.54 15.80 11.30
C ASP A 3 -12.70 14.32 11.71
N THR A 4 -13.76 14.01 12.45
CA THR A 4 -14.03 12.67 13.00
C THR A 4 -13.98 11.60 11.91
N GLN A 5 -14.46 11.91 10.71
CA GLN A 5 -14.39 11.03 9.56
C GLN A 5 -12.95 10.63 9.21
N SER A 6 -12.03 11.61 9.17
CA SER A 6 -10.62 11.37 8.86
C SER A 6 -9.93 10.51 9.91
N GLU A 7 -10.26 10.68 11.19
CA GLU A 7 -9.71 9.83 12.26
C GLU A 7 -10.24 8.38 12.19
N ILE A 8 -11.50 8.19 11.78
CA ILE A 8 -12.06 6.87 11.52
C ILE A 8 -11.30 6.18 10.37
N ILE A 9 -11.07 6.88 9.25
CA ILE A 9 -10.33 6.35 8.11
C ILE A 9 -8.89 6.02 8.52
N ARG A 10 -8.21 6.93 9.25
CA ARG A 10 -6.84 6.72 9.74
C ARG A 10 -6.75 5.44 10.55
N LEU A 11 -7.60 5.26 11.56
CA LEU A 11 -7.58 4.06 12.39
C LEU A 11 -7.95 2.79 11.62
N ALA A 12 -8.92 2.87 10.70
CA ALA A 12 -9.25 1.73 9.85
C ALA A 12 -8.05 1.32 8.97
N ASN A 13 -7.30 2.28 8.42
CA ASN A 13 -6.09 2.02 7.66
C ASN A 13 -5.00 1.35 8.52
N GLU A 14 -4.82 1.79 9.76
CA GLU A 14 -3.88 1.17 10.71
C GLU A 14 -4.30 -0.26 11.08
N LEU A 15 -5.59 -0.48 11.35
CA LEU A 15 -6.15 -1.80 11.65
C LEU A 15 -6.02 -2.75 10.45
N ILE A 16 -6.33 -2.28 9.24
CA ILE A 16 -6.19 -3.11 8.03
C ILE A 16 -4.73 -3.52 7.83
N ARG A 17 -3.77 -2.61 7.99
CA ARG A 17 -2.33 -2.91 7.82
C ARG A 17 -1.73 -3.76 8.93
N SER A 18 -2.35 -3.75 10.11
CA SER A 18 -1.88 -4.50 11.27
C SER A 18 -2.51 -5.88 11.40
N VAL A 19 -3.83 -6.02 11.23
CA VAL A 19 -4.55 -7.28 11.48
C VAL A 19 -5.38 -7.76 10.29
N GLY A 20 -5.55 -6.94 9.25
CA GLY A 20 -6.32 -7.27 8.05
C GLY A 20 -7.78 -6.82 8.14
N TYR A 21 -8.43 -6.69 6.99
CA TYR A 21 -9.80 -6.15 6.91
C TYR A 21 -10.82 -6.99 7.67
N ASN A 22 -10.78 -8.32 7.53
CA ASN A 22 -11.75 -9.21 8.17
C ASN A 22 -11.61 -9.28 9.70
N ALA A 23 -10.46 -8.86 10.25
CA ALA A 23 -10.13 -9.03 11.67
C ALA A 23 -10.53 -7.86 12.59
N PHE A 24 -10.95 -6.71 12.04
CA PHE A 24 -11.39 -5.56 12.85
C PHE A 24 -12.89 -5.31 12.73
N SER A 25 -13.45 -4.55 13.66
CA SER A 25 -14.85 -4.14 13.71
C SER A 25 -14.98 -2.64 14.01
N TYR A 26 -16.20 -2.09 13.84
CA TYR A 26 -16.45 -0.72 14.28
C TYR A 26 -16.25 -0.53 15.78
N ALA A 27 -16.46 -1.58 16.58
CA ALA A 27 -16.22 -1.52 18.02
C ALA A 27 -14.74 -1.25 18.35
N ASP A 28 -13.80 -1.78 17.56
CA ASP A 28 -12.37 -1.52 17.74
C ASP A 28 -12.03 -0.05 17.52
N ILE A 29 -12.60 0.57 16.47
CA ILE A 29 -12.43 1.99 16.17
C ILE A 29 -13.12 2.85 17.25
N SER A 30 -14.36 2.51 17.59
CA SER A 30 -15.15 3.23 18.59
C SER A 30 -14.47 3.27 19.95
N LYS A 31 -13.89 2.14 20.36
CA LYS A 31 -13.13 2.03 21.61
C LYS A 31 -11.88 2.93 21.59
N GLN A 32 -11.16 2.97 20.47
CA GLN A 32 -9.94 3.78 20.35
C GLN A 32 -10.23 5.29 20.26
N LEU A 33 -11.29 5.70 19.55
CA LEU A 33 -11.69 7.11 19.44
C LEU A 33 -12.57 7.60 20.60
N ASN A 34 -13.00 6.70 21.48
CA ASN A 34 -13.98 6.98 22.54
C ASN A 34 -15.28 7.60 21.97
N ILE A 35 -15.79 7.03 20.87
CA ILE A 35 -17.05 7.44 20.21
C ILE A 35 -18.03 6.27 20.14
N LYS A 36 -19.32 6.56 20.01
CA LYS A 36 -20.35 5.52 19.81
C LYS A 36 -20.25 4.91 18.42
N ASN A 37 -20.51 3.60 18.28
CA ASN A 37 -20.57 2.93 16.97
C ASN A 37 -21.52 3.64 16.00
N ALA A 38 -22.62 4.21 16.50
CA ALA A 38 -23.57 4.98 15.69
C ALA A 38 -22.92 6.18 14.98
N ALA A 39 -21.90 6.81 15.57
CA ALA A 39 -21.16 7.89 14.92
C ALA A 39 -20.34 7.37 13.73
N ILE A 40 -19.80 6.15 13.81
CA ILE A 40 -19.09 5.52 12.68
C ILE A 40 -20.08 5.20 11.57
N HIS A 41 -21.24 4.61 11.90
CA HIS A 41 -22.30 4.31 10.92
C HIS A 41 -22.84 5.55 10.20
N TYR A 42 -22.85 6.72 10.87
CA TYR A 42 -23.22 7.98 10.23
C TYR A 42 -22.32 8.32 9.03
N TYR A 43 -21.00 8.09 9.16
CA TYR A 43 -20.04 8.34 8.08
C TYR A 43 -19.93 7.18 7.10
N PHE A 44 -20.03 5.94 7.60
CA PHE A 44 -19.81 4.72 6.84
C PHE A 44 -20.91 3.70 7.16
N PRO A 45 -22.04 3.73 6.44
CA PRO A 45 -23.19 2.85 6.68
C PRO A 45 -22.80 1.37 6.70
N ALA A 46 -21.95 0.95 5.76
CA ALA A 46 -21.35 -0.38 5.73
C ALA A 46 -19.83 -0.31 5.96
N LYS A 47 -19.28 -1.38 6.56
CA LYS A 47 -17.82 -1.53 6.76
C LYS A 47 -17.05 -1.51 5.43
N SER A 48 -17.67 -1.96 4.35
CA SER A 48 -17.10 -1.89 3.01
C SER A 48 -16.92 -0.46 2.51
N ASP A 49 -17.79 0.49 2.91
CA ASP A 49 -17.65 1.90 2.57
C ASP A 49 -16.39 2.49 3.21
N LEU A 50 -16.13 2.12 4.47
CA LEU A 50 -14.90 2.48 5.17
C LEU A 50 -13.67 1.82 4.52
N GLY A 51 -13.77 0.54 4.15
CA GLY A 51 -12.72 -0.16 3.42
C GLY A 51 -12.37 0.50 2.08
N ILE A 52 -13.39 0.94 1.33
CA ILE A 52 -13.21 1.70 0.08
C ILE A 52 -12.53 3.04 0.36
N ALA A 53 -12.95 3.77 1.40
CA ALA A 53 -12.34 5.05 1.74
C ALA A 53 -10.83 4.91 2.01
N VAL A 54 -10.43 3.85 2.74
CA VAL A 54 -9.02 3.54 2.98
C VAL A 54 -8.25 3.20 1.70
N ILE A 55 -8.85 2.41 0.79
CA ILE A 55 -8.21 2.07 -0.50
C ILE A 55 -8.04 3.33 -1.36
N LYS A 56 -9.08 4.18 -1.44
CA LYS A 56 -9.05 5.44 -2.19
C LYS A 56 -8.03 6.42 -1.62
N GLU A 57 -7.94 6.58 -0.30
CA GLU A 57 -6.91 7.41 0.32
C GLU A 57 -5.51 6.88 0.01
N SER A 58 -5.31 5.56 0.09
CA SER A 58 -4.03 4.94 -0.30
C SER A 58 -3.69 5.18 -1.77
N HIS A 59 -4.69 5.23 -2.66
CA HIS A 59 -4.52 5.55 -4.08
C HIS A 59 -4.13 7.02 -4.28
N VAL A 60 -4.83 7.95 -3.66
CA VAL A 60 -4.49 9.38 -3.72
C VAL A 60 -3.09 9.63 -3.20
N LEU A 61 -2.73 9.08 -2.04
CA LEU A 61 -1.39 9.21 -1.46
C LEU A 61 -0.28 8.63 -2.36
N PHE A 62 -0.59 7.57 -3.11
CA PHE A 62 0.35 7.04 -4.10
C PHE A 62 0.57 8.03 -5.25
N LEU A 63 -0.51 8.55 -5.83
CA LEU A 63 -0.45 9.54 -6.92
C LEU A 63 0.30 10.81 -6.50
N GLU A 64 0.01 11.34 -5.31
CA GLU A 64 0.70 12.51 -4.75
C GLU A 64 2.20 12.26 -4.58
N LYS A 65 2.58 11.07 -4.10
CA LYS A 65 3.99 10.70 -3.96
C LYS A 65 4.68 10.63 -5.32
N THR A 66 4.07 9.95 -6.28
CA THR A 66 4.66 9.80 -7.62
C THR A 66 4.75 11.13 -8.36
N GLU A 67 3.77 12.01 -8.18
CA GLU A 67 3.81 13.38 -8.70
C GLU A 67 4.95 14.18 -8.07
N ALA A 68 5.13 14.09 -6.75
CA ALA A 68 6.25 14.75 -6.06
C ALA A 68 7.63 14.20 -6.48
N TRP A 69 7.70 12.97 -6.98
CA TRP A 69 8.94 12.35 -7.47
C TRP A 69 9.22 12.63 -8.95
N SER A 70 8.24 13.13 -9.72
CA SER A 70 8.33 13.30 -11.18
C SER A 70 9.55 14.10 -11.66
N LYS A 71 10.02 15.04 -10.84
CA LYS A 71 11.19 15.90 -11.14
C LYS A 71 12.54 15.27 -10.80
N LEU A 72 12.55 14.11 -10.14
CA LEU A 72 13.76 13.36 -9.81
C LEU A 72 14.21 12.53 -11.02
N ASN A 73 15.49 12.15 -11.06
CA ASN A 73 15.94 11.19 -12.06
C ASN A 73 15.34 9.80 -11.81
N TYR A 74 15.28 8.95 -12.84
CA TYR A 74 14.60 7.64 -12.76
C TYR A 74 15.13 6.76 -11.62
N LYS A 75 16.46 6.74 -11.39
CA LYS A 75 17.07 5.99 -10.28
C LYS A 75 16.59 6.46 -8.91
N GLN A 76 16.44 7.78 -8.72
CA GLN A 76 15.90 8.37 -7.50
C GLN A 76 14.41 8.07 -7.34
N GLN A 77 13.61 8.15 -8.40
CA GLN A 77 12.18 7.79 -8.37
C GLN A 77 11.99 6.33 -7.97
N TYR A 78 12.77 5.43 -8.58
CA TYR A 78 12.72 4.00 -8.27
C TYR A 78 13.14 3.75 -6.82
N LYS A 79 14.23 4.38 -6.36
CA LYS A 79 14.64 4.31 -4.96
C LYS A 79 13.53 4.78 -4.00
N LYS A 80 12.85 5.88 -4.31
CA LYS A 80 11.73 6.38 -3.49
C LYS A 80 10.58 5.38 -3.39
N TYR A 81 10.26 4.70 -4.49
CA TYR A 81 9.27 3.63 -4.50
C TYR A 81 9.71 2.43 -3.65
N ILE A 82 10.95 1.95 -3.82
CA ILE A 82 11.52 0.84 -3.02
C ILE A 82 11.47 1.15 -1.52
N THR A 83 11.70 2.41 -1.12
CA THR A 83 11.75 2.84 0.29
C THR A 83 10.45 3.42 0.83
N MET A 84 9.35 3.38 0.06
CA MET A 84 8.13 4.14 0.43
C MET A 84 7.46 3.65 1.72
N HIS A 85 7.77 2.42 2.14
CA HIS A 85 7.20 1.77 3.33
C HIS A 85 8.21 1.55 4.47
N ASP A 86 9.36 2.24 4.47
CA ASP A 86 10.39 2.07 5.52
C ASP A 86 9.85 2.32 6.94
N SER A 87 8.89 3.23 7.09
CA SER A 87 8.25 3.51 8.38
C SER A 87 7.45 2.32 8.93
N PHE A 88 7.04 1.37 8.08
CA PHE A 88 6.25 0.20 8.49
C PHE A 88 7.10 -0.89 9.14
N VAL A 89 8.42 -0.85 8.98
CA VAL A 89 9.33 -1.86 9.53
C VAL A 89 9.19 -1.92 11.06
N LYS A 90 9.11 -0.75 11.73
CA LYS A 90 9.01 -0.64 13.19
C LYS A 90 7.66 -1.07 13.74
N THR A 91 6.57 -0.78 13.03
CA THR A 91 5.22 -1.18 13.42
C THR A 91 4.86 -2.59 12.94
N HIS A 92 5.72 -3.16 12.11
CA HIS A 92 5.51 -4.41 11.39
C HIS A 92 4.19 -4.46 10.63
N TRP A 93 3.81 -3.31 10.09
CA TRP A 93 2.68 -3.20 9.20
C TRP A 93 3.00 -3.77 7.82
N THR A 94 1.97 -4.28 7.16
CA THR A 94 2.02 -4.59 5.75
C THR A 94 1.56 -3.39 4.92
N CYS A 95 1.87 -3.38 3.62
CA CYS A 95 1.25 -2.42 2.72
C CYS A 95 -0.25 -2.75 2.53
N ILE A 96 -1.04 -1.80 2.03
CA ILE A 96 -2.49 -2.00 1.88
C ILE A 96 -2.80 -3.20 0.96
N VAL A 97 -2.07 -3.33 -0.15
CA VAL A 97 -2.19 -4.46 -1.08
C VAL A 97 -1.81 -5.76 -0.38
N GLY A 98 -0.67 -5.80 0.32
CA GLY A 98 -0.24 -6.98 1.07
C GLY A 98 -1.15 -7.39 2.22
N SER A 99 -1.99 -6.48 2.71
CA SER A 99 -2.96 -6.73 3.77
C SER A 99 -4.29 -7.25 3.24
N LEU A 100 -4.66 -6.86 2.01
CA LEU A 100 -5.96 -7.17 1.42
C LEU A 100 -5.91 -8.31 0.39
N ALA A 101 -4.80 -8.46 -0.34
CA ALA A 101 -4.66 -9.49 -1.37
C ALA A 101 -4.88 -10.93 -0.86
N PRO A 102 -4.39 -11.34 0.33
CA PRO A 102 -4.65 -12.70 0.84
C PRO A 102 -6.12 -12.99 1.14
N SER A 103 -6.97 -11.96 1.26
CA SER A 103 -8.39 -12.08 1.57
C SER A 103 -9.28 -11.61 0.43
N PHE A 104 -8.72 -11.38 -0.77
CA PHE A 104 -9.39 -10.76 -1.90
C PHE A 104 -10.78 -11.36 -2.19
N ASP A 105 -10.85 -12.69 -2.26
CA ASP A 105 -12.08 -13.43 -2.60
C ASP A 105 -13.19 -13.31 -1.54
N THR A 106 -12.83 -12.89 -0.31
CA THR A 106 -13.77 -12.65 0.79
C THR A 106 -14.10 -11.16 0.98
N LEU A 107 -13.44 -10.27 0.24
CA LEU A 107 -13.78 -8.85 0.27
C LEU A 107 -15.10 -8.62 -0.49
N PRO A 108 -15.92 -7.65 -0.04
CA PRO A 108 -17.06 -7.16 -0.81
C PRO A 108 -16.65 -6.72 -2.23
N GLU A 109 -17.48 -6.99 -3.25
CA GLU A 109 -17.15 -6.74 -4.67
C GLU A 109 -16.73 -5.29 -4.96
N ASN A 110 -17.35 -4.33 -4.26
CA ASN A 110 -17.03 -2.91 -4.40
C ASN A 110 -15.59 -2.62 -3.92
N MET A 111 -15.12 -3.27 -2.86
CA MET A 111 -13.72 -3.18 -2.42
C MET A 111 -12.76 -3.89 -3.37
N GLN A 112 -13.15 -5.07 -3.91
CA GLN A 112 -12.34 -5.79 -4.89
C GLN A 112 -12.01 -4.90 -6.10
N LYS A 113 -13.03 -4.23 -6.66
CA LYS A 113 -12.88 -3.31 -7.79
C LYS A 113 -11.94 -2.15 -7.48
N GLU A 114 -12.06 -1.55 -6.30
CA GLU A 114 -11.17 -0.44 -5.90
C GLU A 114 -9.74 -0.91 -5.65
N LEU A 115 -9.53 -2.09 -5.09
CA LEU A 115 -8.21 -2.66 -4.89
C LEU A 115 -7.52 -2.99 -6.23
N GLN A 116 -8.27 -3.55 -7.19
CA GLN A 116 -7.76 -3.79 -8.55
C GLN A 116 -7.30 -2.50 -9.22
N LYS A 117 -8.09 -1.41 -9.10
CA LYS A 117 -7.68 -0.09 -9.61
C LYS A 117 -6.37 0.38 -9.00
N LEU A 118 -6.23 0.31 -7.68
CA LEU A 118 -5.00 0.70 -6.99
C LEU A 118 -3.79 -0.12 -7.46
N VAL A 119 -3.92 -1.44 -7.54
CA VAL A 119 -2.84 -2.32 -7.98
C VAL A 119 -2.43 -2.01 -9.42
N ASN A 120 -3.39 -1.81 -10.32
CA ASN A 120 -3.11 -1.43 -11.71
C ASN A 120 -2.39 -0.09 -11.78
N THR A 121 -2.85 0.95 -11.07
CA THR A 121 -2.15 2.26 -11.02
C THR A 121 -0.69 2.11 -10.59
N ILE A 122 -0.43 1.31 -9.54
CA ILE A 122 0.94 1.08 -9.06
C ILE A 122 1.79 0.40 -10.12
N LEU A 123 1.27 -0.66 -10.74
CA LEU A 123 2.01 -1.43 -11.74
C LEU A 123 2.22 -0.64 -13.03
N ASP A 124 1.25 0.15 -13.45
CA ASP A 124 1.35 1.00 -14.65
C ASP A 124 2.40 2.08 -14.45
N TRP A 125 2.39 2.78 -13.32
CA TRP A 125 3.42 3.78 -12.99
C TRP A 125 4.82 3.15 -12.93
N LEU A 126 4.96 2.00 -12.26
CA LEU A 126 6.25 1.33 -12.12
C LEU A 126 6.75 0.78 -13.47
N THR A 127 5.83 0.30 -14.32
CA THR A 127 6.16 -0.15 -15.68
C THR A 127 6.70 1.02 -16.50
N GLU A 128 6.02 2.16 -16.48
CA GLU A 128 6.46 3.35 -17.21
C GLU A 128 7.85 3.82 -16.75
N LEU A 129 8.06 3.92 -15.43
CA LEU A 129 9.36 4.29 -14.86
C LEU A 129 10.48 3.36 -15.32
N LEU A 130 10.23 2.04 -15.32
CA LEU A 130 11.21 1.05 -15.74
C LEU A 130 11.44 1.04 -17.26
N THR A 131 10.41 1.35 -18.07
CA THR A 131 10.54 1.53 -19.51
C THR A 131 11.47 2.69 -19.81
N GLN A 132 11.15 3.88 -19.28
CA GLN A 132 11.93 5.10 -19.51
C GLN A 132 13.37 4.96 -19.01
N GLY A 133 13.55 4.36 -17.82
CA GLY A 133 14.88 4.13 -17.28
C GLY A 133 15.71 3.12 -18.08
N LYS A 134 15.08 2.13 -18.73
CA LYS A 134 15.77 1.19 -19.61
C LYS A 134 16.13 1.82 -20.96
N GLU A 135 15.23 2.60 -21.55
CA GLU A 135 15.48 3.33 -22.81
C GLU A 135 16.58 4.39 -22.68
N THR A 136 16.74 4.95 -21.48
CA THR A 136 17.79 5.94 -21.15
C THR A 136 19.04 5.33 -20.53
N GLU A 137 19.18 3.99 -20.55
CA GLU A 137 20.33 3.24 -20.02
C GLU A 137 20.61 3.50 -18.52
N VAL A 138 19.61 3.97 -17.76
CA VAL A 138 19.66 4.14 -16.30
C VAL A 138 19.47 2.82 -15.56
N PHE A 139 18.70 1.90 -16.16
CA PHE A 139 18.46 0.56 -15.66
C PHE A 139 18.84 -0.50 -16.70
N ASP A 140 19.40 -1.61 -16.24
CA ASP A 140 19.72 -2.80 -17.01
C ASP A 140 19.06 -4.04 -16.38
N PHE A 141 18.09 -4.60 -17.10
CA PHE A 141 17.43 -5.86 -16.74
C PHE A 141 16.95 -6.58 -17.99
N LYS A 142 16.90 -7.91 -17.93
CA LYS A 142 16.63 -8.76 -19.11
C LYS A 142 15.15 -8.85 -19.48
N GLU A 143 14.26 -8.78 -18.50
CA GLU A 143 12.82 -8.96 -18.69
C GLU A 143 12.16 -7.74 -19.36
N THR A 144 10.88 -7.87 -19.68
CA THR A 144 10.05 -6.72 -20.06
C THR A 144 9.85 -5.79 -18.86
N PRO A 145 9.71 -4.46 -19.06
CA PRO A 145 9.45 -3.52 -17.97
C PRO A 145 8.25 -3.92 -17.09
N ARG A 146 7.17 -4.43 -17.69
CA ARG A 146 6.00 -4.92 -16.93
C ARG A 146 6.33 -6.13 -16.06
N THR A 147 7.10 -7.09 -16.56
CA THR A 147 7.51 -8.26 -15.78
C THR A 147 8.40 -7.84 -14.61
N ARG A 148 9.35 -6.92 -14.86
CA ARG A 148 10.20 -6.35 -13.82
C ARG A 148 9.39 -5.58 -12.78
N ALA A 149 8.38 -4.80 -13.19
CA ALA A 149 7.46 -4.12 -12.28
C ALA A 149 6.71 -5.10 -11.38
N ASN A 150 6.16 -6.18 -11.95
CA ASN A 150 5.50 -7.24 -11.19
C ASN A 150 6.46 -7.86 -10.15
N MET A 151 7.67 -8.24 -10.59
CA MET A 151 8.69 -8.81 -9.69
C MET A 151 9.02 -7.87 -8.54
N THR A 152 9.29 -6.59 -8.84
CA THR A 152 9.63 -5.58 -7.81
C THR A 152 8.47 -5.40 -6.83
N HIS A 153 7.24 -5.20 -7.31
CA HIS A 153 6.08 -5.00 -6.44
C HIS A 153 5.77 -6.22 -5.57
N SER A 154 5.73 -7.43 -6.16
CA SER A 154 5.49 -8.68 -5.44
C SER A 154 6.57 -8.97 -4.39
N THR A 155 7.83 -8.65 -4.70
CA THR A 155 8.95 -8.84 -3.78
C THR A 155 8.84 -7.89 -2.59
N LEU A 156 8.52 -6.60 -2.80
CA LEU A 156 8.31 -5.63 -1.72
C LEU A 156 7.09 -5.95 -0.85
N LEU A 157 6.01 -6.44 -1.47
CA LEU A 157 4.82 -6.88 -0.74
C LEU A 157 5.17 -8.03 0.20
N SER A 158 5.81 -9.07 -0.35
CA SER A 158 6.17 -10.27 0.40
C SER A 158 7.20 -9.98 1.48
N SER A 159 8.14 -9.06 1.23
CA SER A 159 9.16 -8.70 2.22
C SER A 159 8.58 -8.02 3.46
N LEU A 160 7.53 -7.20 3.32
CA LEU A 160 6.79 -6.64 4.47
C LEU A 160 6.05 -7.74 5.25
N GLN A 161 5.44 -8.70 4.56
CA GLN A 161 4.79 -9.84 5.19
C GLN A 161 5.81 -10.71 5.94
N MET A 162 6.97 -11.00 5.34
CA MET A 162 8.03 -11.75 6.00
C MET A 162 8.65 -10.97 7.16
N ASN A 163 8.85 -9.65 7.03
CA ASN A 163 9.30 -8.79 8.14
C ASN A 163 8.34 -8.84 9.34
N LYS A 164 7.03 -8.94 9.09
CA LYS A 164 6.03 -9.14 10.12
C LYS A 164 6.12 -10.51 10.79
N VAL A 165 6.60 -11.55 10.11
CA VAL A 165 6.80 -12.88 10.69
C VAL A 165 8.14 -12.97 11.43
N LEU A 166 9.22 -12.61 10.74
CA LEU A 166 10.60 -12.81 11.18
C LEU A 166 11.10 -11.74 12.15
N ARG A 167 10.51 -10.54 12.14
CA ARG A 167 10.89 -9.40 12.99
C ARG A 167 12.39 -9.02 12.86
N ASN A 168 12.96 -9.19 11.68
CA ASN A 168 14.38 -8.97 11.39
C ASN A 168 14.57 -7.93 10.26
N ASP A 169 15.73 -7.91 9.62
CA ASP A 169 16.10 -6.96 8.57
C ASP A 169 15.77 -7.42 7.14
N ILE A 170 14.94 -8.46 6.97
CA ILE A 170 14.64 -9.03 5.65
C ILE A 170 14.11 -7.99 4.65
N TYR A 171 13.29 -7.05 5.12
CA TYR A 171 12.77 -5.97 4.28
C TYR A 171 13.91 -5.14 3.68
N LYS A 172 14.88 -4.76 4.52
CA LYS A 172 16.03 -3.96 4.12
C LYS A 172 16.96 -4.72 3.17
N SER A 173 17.25 -5.99 3.46
CA SER A 173 18.07 -6.84 2.59
C SER A 173 17.47 -6.97 1.18
N ILE A 174 16.15 -7.15 1.11
CA ILE A 174 15.42 -7.21 -0.17
C ILE A 174 15.47 -5.87 -0.91
N GLN A 175 15.33 -4.74 -0.22
CA GLN A 175 15.44 -3.42 -0.84
C GLN A 175 16.82 -3.21 -1.47
N GLU A 176 17.89 -3.58 -0.78
CA GLU A 176 19.26 -3.48 -1.30
C GLU A 176 19.43 -4.31 -2.58
N GLY A 177 18.87 -5.53 -2.62
CA GLY A 177 18.86 -6.37 -3.83
C GLY A 177 18.07 -5.74 -4.99
N LEU A 178 16.90 -5.16 -4.70
CA LEU A 178 16.04 -4.55 -5.72
C LEU A 178 16.63 -3.26 -6.31
N LEU A 179 17.49 -2.55 -5.59
CA LEU A 179 18.15 -1.31 -6.04
C LEU A 179 19.33 -1.56 -6.99
N ASN A 180 19.76 -2.82 -7.14
CA ASN A 180 20.82 -3.23 -8.06
C ASN A 180 20.21 -3.69 -9.39
N ILE A 181 19.62 -2.72 -10.10
CA ILE A 181 19.12 -2.85 -11.47
C ILE A 181 19.68 -1.73 -12.34
#